data_AF-J3FEI9-F1
#
_entry.id   AF-J3FEI9-F1
#
_cell.length_a   1.000
_cell.length_b   1.000
_cell.length_c   1.000
_cell.angle_alpha   90.00
_cell.angle_beta   90.00
_cell.angle_gamma   90.00
#
_symmetry.space_group_name_H-M   'P 1'
#
loop_
_entity.id
_entity.type
_entity.pdbx_description
1 polymer ?
#
loop_
_entity_poly.entity_id
_entity_poly.type
_entity_poly.pdbx_seq_one_letter_code
_entity_poly.pdbx_strand_id
1 'polypeptide(L)'
;MSEAPGKLRLGALVALVVGSMIGGGIFSLPQNMAASADVGAVLIGWAITAVGMLTLAFVFQTLANRKPDLDGGVYAYAKAGFGDYMGFSSAWGYWISAWLGNVGYFVLLFSTLGYFFPVFGEGNTVAAVIGASVLLWGVHFLVLRGIKEAAFINLVTTVAKVVPLLLFVLIAVFAFKLDIFTADIWGVKNPDLGSVMNQVRNMMLVTVWVFIGIEGASIFSARAEKRSDVGKATVIGFITVLLFLVLVNVLSLGIMTQPELAKLQNPSMAAVLEHVVGHWGAVLISVGLIISLLGALLSWVLLCAEIMFAAAKDHTMPEFLRKENANHVPVNALWLTNAMVQLFLIITLFSASTYLSLIYLATSMILVPYLWSAAYALLLAVRGESYEGFAAERRKDLIIGGIALIYAVWLLYAGGVKYLLLSALLYAPGAILFAKAKLELKQPVFTNVEKLIFAAVVVGALVAAYGLYDGFLTL
;
A
#
# COMPACT_ATOMS: atom_id res chain seq x y z
N MET A 1 -4.95 18.83 -31.61
CA MET A 1 -5.27 19.60 -30.39
C MET A 1 -6.10 18.69 -29.51
N SER A 2 -5.50 18.11 -28.47
CA SER A 2 -6.24 17.30 -27.49
C SER A 2 -7.09 18.26 -26.66
N GLU A 3 -8.40 18.06 -26.61
CA GLU A 3 -9.28 18.79 -25.69
C GLU A 3 -8.68 18.73 -24.27
N ALA A 4 -8.69 19.87 -23.58
CA ALA A 4 -8.41 19.89 -22.16
C ALA A 4 -9.45 18.99 -21.47
N PRO A 5 -9.05 17.98 -20.69
CA PRO A 5 -10.02 17.09 -20.06
C PRO A 5 -10.96 17.91 -19.18
N GLY A 6 -12.26 17.80 -19.43
CA GLY A 6 -13.29 18.55 -18.71
C GLY A 6 -13.17 18.36 -17.20
N LYS A 7 -13.41 19.45 -16.44
CA LYS A 7 -13.37 19.40 -14.98
C LYS A 7 -14.38 18.38 -14.44
N LEU A 8 -13.98 17.65 -13.41
CA LEU A 8 -14.74 16.53 -12.85
C LEU A 8 -15.71 17.00 -11.76
N ARG A 9 -16.95 16.47 -11.82
CA ARG A 9 -17.99 16.64 -10.80
C ARG A 9 -17.75 15.70 -9.61
N LEU A 10 -18.39 16.00 -8.46
CA LEU A 10 -18.26 15.23 -7.22
C LEU A 10 -18.38 13.71 -7.40
N GLY A 11 -19.39 13.22 -8.13
CA GLY A 11 -19.58 11.77 -8.33
C GLY A 11 -18.43 11.10 -9.07
N ALA A 12 -17.87 11.76 -10.10
CA ALA A 12 -16.71 11.25 -10.82
C ALA A 12 -15.45 11.28 -9.94
N LEU A 13 -15.28 12.32 -9.11
CA LEU A 13 -14.19 12.38 -8.13
C LEU A 13 -14.29 11.25 -7.10
N VAL A 14 -15.50 10.98 -6.57
CA VAL A 14 -15.73 9.85 -5.66
C VAL A 14 -15.37 8.53 -6.33
N ALA A 15 -15.82 8.29 -7.57
CA ALA A 15 -15.52 7.07 -8.30
C ALA A 15 -14.01 6.88 -8.53
N LEU A 16 -13.28 7.96 -8.83
CA LEU A 16 -11.82 7.91 -8.96
C LEU A 16 -11.12 7.58 -7.64
N VAL A 17 -11.54 8.21 -6.54
CA VAL A 17 -11.00 7.94 -5.19
C VAL A 17 -11.26 6.50 -4.77
N VAL A 18 -12.48 6.00 -4.95
CA VAL A 18 -12.83 4.60 -4.66
C VAL A 18 -12.01 3.65 -5.54
N GLY A 19 -11.90 3.96 -6.83
CA GLY A 19 -11.15 3.17 -7.80
C GLY A 19 -9.65 3.09 -7.48
N SER A 20 -9.05 4.17 -6.96
CA SER A 20 -7.63 4.21 -6.61
C SER A 20 -7.30 3.49 -5.30
N MET A 21 -8.24 3.48 -4.34
CA MET A 21 -8.05 2.82 -3.04
C MET A 21 -8.32 1.30 -3.10
N ILE A 22 -9.28 0.86 -3.92
CA ILE A 22 -9.58 -0.58 -4.03
C ILE A 22 -8.52 -1.28 -4.91
N GLY A 23 -7.56 -1.92 -4.25
CA GLY A 23 -6.56 -2.81 -4.84
C GLY A 23 -6.87 -4.30 -4.64
N GLY A 24 -5.89 -5.16 -4.95
CA GLY A 24 -6.03 -6.62 -4.80
C GLY A 24 -6.15 -7.11 -3.36
N GLY A 25 -5.74 -6.31 -2.37
CA GLY A 25 -5.68 -6.71 -0.96
C GLY A 25 -7.04 -7.07 -0.34
N ILE A 26 -8.13 -6.44 -0.78
CA ILE A 26 -9.49 -6.71 -0.27
C ILE A 26 -9.93 -8.16 -0.49
N PHE A 27 -9.47 -8.80 -1.57
CA PHE A 27 -9.86 -10.17 -1.94
C PHE A 27 -9.20 -11.23 -1.06
N SER A 28 -8.13 -10.87 -0.35
CA SER A 28 -7.39 -11.73 0.59
C SER A 28 -7.70 -11.41 2.05
N LEU A 29 -8.58 -10.43 2.27
CA LEU A 29 -8.81 -9.83 3.56
C LEU A 29 -9.39 -10.83 4.58
N PRO A 30 -10.36 -11.71 4.24
CA PRO A 30 -10.87 -12.69 5.19
C PRO A 30 -9.79 -13.54 5.85
N GLN A 31 -8.86 -14.11 5.08
CA GLN A 31 -7.79 -14.94 5.64
C GLN A 31 -6.71 -14.12 6.32
N ASN A 32 -6.24 -13.03 5.70
CA ASN A 32 -5.16 -12.22 6.26
C ASN A 32 -5.50 -11.66 7.65
N MET A 33 -6.78 -11.31 7.86
CA MET A 33 -7.26 -10.79 9.13
C MET A 33 -7.48 -11.92 10.14
N ALA A 34 -8.12 -13.01 9.71
CA ALA A 34 -8.31 -14.19 10.55
C ALA A 34 -6.97 -14.80 11.00
N ALA A 35 -5.90 -14.71 10.21
CA ALA A 35 -4.57 -15.19 10.60
C ALA A 35 -4.00 -14.49 11.85
N SER A 36 -4.53 -13.33 12.22
CA SER A 36 -4.00 -12.53 13.34
C SER A 36 -5.03 -12.12 14.38
N ALA A 37 -6.33 -12.20 14.09
CA ALA A 37 -7.37 -11.68 14.97
C ALA A 37 -8.72 -12.37 14.78
N ASP A 38 -9.52 -12.37 15.85
CA ASP A 38 -10.94 -12.73 15.81
C ASP A 38 -11.84 -11.47 15.86
N VAL A 39 -13.16 -11.66 15.75
CA VAL A 39 -14.21 -10.65 15.54
C VAL A 39 -14.02 -9.37 16.37
N GLY A 40 -13.88 -9.49 17.68
CA GLY A 40 -13.79 -8.34 18.59
C GLY A 40 -12.55 -7.50 18.35
N ALA A 41 -11.39 -8.15 18.17
CA ALA A 41 -10.15 -7.47 17.82
C ALA A 41 -10.21 -6.87 16.41
N VAL A 42 -10.84 -7.56 15.46
CA VAL A 42 -11.05 -7.08 14.09
C VAL A 42 -11.85 -5.77 14.07
N LEU A 43 -12.94 -5.69 14.82
CA LEU A 43 -13.75 -4.46 14.91
C LEU A 43 -12.98 -3.30 15.55
N ILE A 44 -12.23 -3.56 16.62
CA ILE A 44 -11.39 -2.54 17.27
C ILE A 44 -10.30 -2.04 16.32
N GLY A 45 -9.60 -2.95 15.65
CA GLY A 45 -8.52 -2.55 14.74
C GLY A 45 -9.06 -1.82 13.49
N TRP A 46 -10.26 -2.15 13.00
CA TRP A 46 -10.93 -1.34 11.98
C TRP A 46 -11.29 0.06 12.48
N ALA A 47 -11.78 0.20 13.71
CA ALA A 47 -12.06 1.52 14.29
C ALA A 47 -10.79 2.38 14.40
N ILE A 48 -9.69 1.79 14.88
CA ILE A 48 -8.38 2.45 14.95
C ILE A 48 -7.90 2.85 13.55
N THR A 49 -7.99 1.92 12.59
CA THR A 49 -7.60 2.18 11.19
C THR A 49 -8.48 3.26 10.56
N ALA A 50 -9.79 3.26 10.81
CA ALA A 50 -10.71 4.25 10.27
C ALA A 50 -10.32 5.67 10.71
N VAL A 51 -10.04 5.86 12.01
CA VAL A 51 -9.59 7.16 12.53
C VAL A 51 -8.20 7.52 11.99
N GLY A 52 -7.26 6.59 12.06
CA GLY A 52 -5.88 6.79 11.63
C GLY A 52 -5.74 7.10 10.14
N MET A 53 -6.27 6.24 9.26
CA MET A 53 -6.17 6.42 7.81
C MET A 53 -6.99 7.62 7.33
N LEU A 54 -8.15 7.94 7.94
CA LEU A 54 -8.91 9.14 7.59
C LEU A 54 -8.12 10.41 7.93
N THR A 55 -7.45 10.45 9.09
CA THR A 55 -6.61 11.60 9.45
C THR A 55 -5.39 11.72 8.55
N LEU A 56 -4.78 10.62 8.10
CA LEU A 56 -3.74 10.65 7.06
C LEU A 56 -4.27 11.15 5.70
N ALA A 57 -5.49 10.78 5.31
CA ALA A 57 -6.13 11.29 4.10
C ALA A 57 -6.27 12.82 4.15
N PHE A 58 -6.71 13.34 5.30
CA PHE A 58 -6.81 14.77 5.52
C PHE A 58 -5.44 15.44 5.55
N VAL A 59 -4.41 14.80 6.11
CA VAL A 59 -3.02 15.29 6.02
C VAL A 59 -2.61 15.49 4.57
N PHE A 60 -2.79 14.48 3.69
CA PHE A 60 -2.44 14.62 2.27
C PHE A 60 -3.26 15.71 1.57
N GLN A 61 -4.55 15.81 1.90
CA GLN A 61 -5.41 16.85 1.35
C GLN A 61 -4.97 18.26 1.79
N THR A 62 -4.67 18.45 3.07
CA THR A 62 -4.23 19.74 3.63
C THR A 62 -2.90 20.14 3.03
N LEU A 63 -1.94 19.21 2.93
CA LEU A 63 -0.63 19.48 2.33
C LEU A 63 -0.74 19.83 0.84
N ALA A 64 -1.55 19.10 0.06
CA ALA A 64 -1.77 19.40 -1.35
C ALA A 64 -2.42 20.79 -1.57
N ASN A 65 -3.29 21.23 -0.66
CA ASN A 65 -3.93 22.54 -0.76
C ASN A 65 -3.03 23.69 -0.29
N ARG A 66 -2.25 23.47 0.77
CA ARG A 66 -1.44 24.51 1.43
C ARG A 66 -0.06 24.67 0.80
N LYS A 67 0.49 23.60 0.22
CA LYS A 67 1.79 23.57 -0.45
C LYS A 67 1.63 22.97 -1.85
N PRO A 68 0.87 23.63 -2.75
CA PRO A 68 0.59 23.12 -4.09
C PRO A 68 1.86 23.00 -4.95
N ASP A 69 2.92 23.74 -4.63
CA ASP A 69 4.19 23.72 -5.36
C ASP A 69 5.05 22.47 -5.06
N LEU A 70 4.66 21.65 -4.08
CA LEU A 70 5.35 20.40 -3.74
C LEU A 70 4.86 19.25 -4.64
N ASP A 71 5.29 19.28 -5.91
CA ASP A 71 4.84 18.38 -6.99
C ASP A 71 5.37 16.93 -6.91
N GLY A 72 5.96 16.50 -5.79
CA GLY A 72 6.53 15.15 -5.61
C GLY A 72 5.75 14.20 -4.70
N GLY A 73 4.55 14.58 -4.26
CA GLY A 73 3.74 13.76 -3.36
C GLY A 73 4.42 13.47 -2.01
N VAL A 74 4.33 12.22 -1.54
CA VAL A 74 4.75 11.80 -0.18
C VAL A 74 6.23 12.10 0.12
N TYR A 75 7.13 12.06 -0.87
CA TYR A 75 8.55 12.37 -0.63
C TYR A 75 8.82 13.89 -0.53
N ALA A 76 8.11 14.71 -1.32
CA ALA A 76 8.32 16.15 -1.34
C ALA A 76 8.01 16.78 0.03
N TYR A 77 6.98 16.27 0.72
CA TYR A 77 6.64 16.69 2.09
C TYR A 77 7.75 16.39 3.09
N ALA A 78 8.34 15.19 3.02
CA ALA A 78 9.46 14.81 3.88
C ALA A 78 10.69 15.70 3.62
N LYS A 79 11.02 15.96 2.35
CA LYS A 79 12.12 16.84 1.95
C LYS A 79 11.92 18.26 2.46
N ALA A 80 10.73 18.84 2.23
CA ALA A 80 10.40 20.20 2.61
C ALA A 80 10.42 20.41 4.14
N GLY A 81 10.04 19.40 4.90
CA GLY A 81 10.02 19.46 6.37
C GLY A 81 11.37 19.21 7.03
N PHE A 82 12.13 18.23 6.51
CA PHE A 82 13.21 17.60 7.27
C PHE A 82 14.54 17.48 6.51
N GLY A 83 14.62 17.92 5.26
CA GLY A 83 15.85 17.93 4.47
C GLY A 83 16.03 16.74 3.53
N ASP A 84 17.17 16.72 2.83
CA ASP A 84 17.37 15.88 1.65
C ASP A 84 17.41 14.37 1.98
N TYR A 85 18.02 13.96 3.09
CA TYR A 85 18.08 12.53 3.43
C TYR A 85 16.71 11.98 3.82
N MET A 86 15.90 12.76 4.54
CA MET A 86 14.53 12.36 4.92
C MET A 86 13.61 12.33 3.69
N GLY A 87 13.81 13.28 2.75
CA GLY A 87 13.19 13.23 1.43
C GLY A 87 13.58 11.97 0.64
N PHE A 88 14.88 11.65 0.57
CA PHE A 88 15.39 10.44 -0.06
C PHE A 88 14.81 9.17 0.58
N SER A 89 14.84 9.09 1.92
CA SER A 89 14.33 7.95 2.68
C SER A 89 12.84 7.74 2.42
N SER A 90 12.04 8.82 2.39
CA SER A 90 10.63 8.74 2.02
C SER A 90 10.43 8.23 0.58
N ALA A 91 11.19 8.73 -0.40
CA ALA A 91 11.12 8.24 -1.79
C ALA A 91 11.54 6.75 -1.89
N TRP A 92 12.63 6.37 -1.23
CA TRP A 92 13.16 5.01 -1.22
C TRP A 92 12.20 4.02 -0.57
N GLY A 93 11.62 4.39 0.57
CA GLY A 93 10.61 3.61 1.27
C GLY A 93 9.35 3.40 0.47
N TYR A 94 8.85 4.47 -0.14
CA TYR A 94 7.68 4.38 -1.00
C TYR A 94 7.95 3.52 -2.24
N TRP A 95 9.09 3.74 -2.91
CA TRP A 95 9.48 2.93 -4.06
C TRP A 95 9.58 1.44 -3.71
N ILE A 96 10.20 1.09 -2.57
CA ILE A 96 10.28 -0.30 -2.11
C ILE A 96 8.91 -0.89 -1.78
N SER A 97 8.08 -0.14 -1.06
CA SER A 97 6.70 -0.56 -0.78
C SER A 97 5.93 -0.87 -2.06
N ALA A 98 6.03 0.01 -3.05
CA ALA A 98 5.32 -0.10 -4.31
C ALA A 98 5.78 -1.32 -5.14
N TRP A 99 7.10 -1.55 -5.28
CA TRP A 99 7.57 -2.70 -6.04
C TRP A 99 7.41 -4.03 -5.28
N LEU A 100 7.51 -4.06 -3.94
CA LEU A 100 7.13 -5.24 -3.15
C LEU A 100 5.64 -5.54 -3.28
N GLY A 101 4.81 -4.50 -3.33
CA GLY A 101 3.39 -4.63 -3.61
C GLY A 101 3.12 -5.27 -4.97
N ASN A 102 3.89 -4.91 -6.01
CA ASN A 102 3.83 -5.57 -7.30
C ASN A 102 4.24 -7.04 -7.23
N VAL A 103 5.29 -7.40 -6.48
CA VAL A 103 5.64 -8.81 -6.23
C VAL A 103 4.45 -9.54 -5.59
N GLY A 104 3.83 -8.94 -4.58
CA GLY A 104 2.62 -9.46 -3.93
C GLY A 104 1.44 -9.64 -4.89
N TYR A 105 1.24 -8.72 -5.85
CA TYR A 105 0.22 -8.85 -6.89
C TYR A 105 0.50 -10.00 -7.86
N PHE A 106 1.76 -10.21 -8.26
CA PHE A 106 2.13 -11.37 -9.07
C PHE A 106 1.87 -12.67 -8.31
N VAL A 107 2.32 -12.78 -7.05
CA VAL A 107 2.06 -13.96 -6.22
C VAL A 107 0.56 -14.20 -6.06
N LEU A 108 -0.23 -13.16 -5.76
CA LEU A 108 -1.68 -13.29 -5.61
C LEU A 108 -2.36 -13.71 -6.92
N LEU A 109 -1.94 -13.17 -8.06
CA LEU A 109 -2.46 -13.54 -9.39
C LEU A 109 -2.23 -15.02 -9.65
N PHE A 110 -1.00 -15.51 -9.45
CA PHE A 110 -0.69 -16.92 -9.68
C PHE A 110 -1.25 -17.84 -8.60
N SER A 111 -1.43 -17.38 -7.36
CA SER A 111 -2.20 -18.10 -6.33
C SER A 111 -3.67 -18.25 -6.73
N THR A 112 -4.26 -17.21 -7.33
CA THR A 112 -5.63 -17.26 -7.86
C THR A 112 -5.74 -18.28 -8.98
N LEU A 113 -4.75 -18.36 -9.88
CA LEU A 113 -4.70 -19.41 -10.90
C LEU A 113 -4.45 -20.79 -10.26
N GLY A 114 -3.65 -20.85 -9.20
CA GLY A 114 -3.36 -22.05 -8.41
C GLY A 114 -4.59 -22.71 -7.81
N TYR A 115 -5.61 -21.91 -7.48
CA TYR A 115 -6.92 -22.37 -7.04
C TYR A 115 -7.58 -23.35 -8.03
N PHE A 116 -7.38 -23.12 -9.34
CA PHE A 116 -7.95 -23.96 -10.41
C PHE A 116 -6.92 -24.90 -11.03
N PHE A 117 -5.65 -24.51 -11.02
CA PHE A 117 -4.54 -25.21 -11.64
C PHE A 117 -3.43 -25.45 -10.61
N PRO A 118 -3.38 -26.62 -9.95
CA PRO A 118 -2.45 -26.90 -8.85
C PRO A 118 -0.97 -26.65 -9.14
N VAL A 119 -0.58 -26.65 -10.43
CA VAL A 119 0.77 -26.34 -10.90
C VAL A 119 1.30 -24.98 -10.40
N PHE A 120 0.40 -24.01 -10.16
CA PHE A 120 0.81 -22.69 -9.67
C PHE A 120 0.89 -22.59 -8.14
N GLY A 121 0.32 -23.54 -7.39
CA GLY A 121 0.32 -23.55 -5.92
C GLY A 121 -0.22 -22.25 -5.32
N GLU A 122 0.45 -21.73 -4.29
CA GLU A 122 0.11 -20.43 -3.67
C GLU A 122 0.77 -19.23 -4.39
N GLY A 123 1.13 -19.40 -5.67
CA GLY A 123 1.82 -18.37 -6.45
C GLY A 123 3.32 -18.27 -6.22
N ASN A 124 3.90 -19.24 -5.50
CA ASN A 124 5.32 -19.33 -5.15
C ASN A 124 6.02 -20.58 -5.74
N THR A 125 5.38 -21.26 -6.70
CA THR A 125 5.98 -22.38 -7.42
C THR A 125 6.88 -21.91 -8.56
N VAL A 126 7.76 -22.78 -9.06
CA VAL A 126 8.61 -22.48 -10.23
C VAL A 126 7.76 -22.07 -11.45
N ALA A 127 6.62 -22.74 -11.68
CA ALA A 127 5.71 -22.39 -12.77
C ALA A 127 5.08 -21.01 -12.58
N ALA A 128 4.66 -20.67 -11.34
CA ALA A 128 4.13 -19.36 -11.01
C ALA A 128 5.17 -18.25 -11.24
N VAL A 129 6.42 -18.46 -10.80
CA VAL A 129 7.49 -17.47 -10.94
C VAL A 129 7.89 -17.28 -12.41
N ILE A 130 7.94 -18.34 -13.21
CA ILE A 130 8.17 -18.22 -14.66
C ILE A 130 7.04 -17.40 -15.30
N GLY A 131 5.78 -17.72 -15.00
CA GLY A 131 4.63 -16.98 -15.51
C GLY A 131 4.62 -15.50 -15.10
N ALA A 132 4.92 -15.23 -13.82
CA ALA A 132 5.04 -13.88 -13.28
C ALA A 132 6.17 -13.10 -13.95
N SER A 133 7.31 -13.76 -14.19
CA SER A 133 8.45 -13.15 -14.89
C SER A 133 8.09 -12.78 -16.33
N VAL A 134 7.43 -13.69 -17.07
CA VAL A 134 6.97 -13.41 -18.44
C VAL A 134 6.01 -12.20 -18.46
N LEU A 135 5.07 -12.14 -17.51
CA LEU A 135 4.13 -11.04 -17.41
C LEU A 135 4.83 -9.72 -17.02
N LEU A 136 5.75 -9.75 -16.05
CA LEU A 136 6.56 -8.61 -15.62
C LEU A 136 7.35 -8.00 -16.79
N TRP A 137 8.06 -8.82 -17.55
CA TRP A 137 8.83 -8.36 -18.71
C TRP A 137 7.93 -7.95 -19.87
N GLY A 138 6.78 -8.60 -20.05
CA GLY A 138 5.74 -8.15 -20.99
C GLY A 138 5.30 -6.72 -20.69
N VAL A 139 4.89 -6.45 -19.45
CA VAL A 139 4.51 -5.10 -18.98
C VAL A 139 5.68 -4.12 -19.10
N HIS A 140 6.91 -4.54 -18.76
CA HIS A 140 8.12 -3.73 -18.91
C HIS A 140 8.26 -3.17 -20.34
N PHE A 141 8.23 -4.05 -21.34
CA PHE A 141 8.45 -3.64 -22.73
C PHE A 141 7.27 -2.84 -23.30
N LEU A 142 6.04 -3.11 -22.83
CA LEU A 142 4.88 -2.29 -23.17
C LEU A 142 5.05 -0.86 -22.64
N VAL A 143 5.44 -0.72 -21.36
CA VAL A 143 5.68 0.59 -20.74
C VAL A 143 6.82 1.32 -21.44
N LEU A 144 7.94 0.65 -21.77
CA LEU A 144 9.04 1.27 -22.52
C LEU A 144 8.62 1.83 -23.88
N ARG A 145 7.63 1.22 -24.53
CA ARG A 145 7.05 1.72 -25.79
C ARG A 145 6.12 2.92 -25.61
N GLY A 146 5.98 3.44 -24.39
CA GLY A 146 5.12 4.58 -24.08
C GLY A 146 3.64 4.22 -24.00
N ILE A 147 3.29 2.93 -23.92
CA ILE A 147 1.92 2.50 -23.78
C ILE A 147 1.47 2.85 -22.36
N LYS A 148 0.58 3.84 -22.26
CA LYS A 148 -0.09 4.25 -21.03
C LYS A 148 -1.42 3.52 -20.90
N GLU A 149 -1.97 3.46 -19.68
CA GLU A 149 -3.30 2.90 -19.47
C GLU A 149 -4.34 3.58 -20.37
N ALA A 150 -5.11 2.77 -21.10
CA ALA A 150 -6.27 3.27 -21.83
C ALA A 150 -7.43 3.52 -20.84
N ALA A 151 -8.19 4.60 -21.05
CA ALA A 151 -9.36 4.90 -20.24
C ALA A 151 -10.36 3.72 -20.18
N PHE A 152 -10.48 2.96 -21.27
CA PHE A 152 -11.30 1.74 -21.32
C PHE A 152 -10.76 0.64 -20.39
N ILE A 153 -9.44 0.43 -20.34
CA ILE A 153 -8.83 -0.57 -19.45
C ILE A 153 -9.12 -0.20 -17.98
N ASN A 154 -8.94 1.07 -17.60
CA ASN A 154 -9.24 1.52 -16.24
C ASN A 154 -10.73 1.38 -15.88
N LEU A 155 -11.64 1.60 -16.84
CA LEU A 155 -13.08 1.36 -16.63
C LEU A 155 -13.35 -0.14 -16.40
N VAL A 156 -12.81 -1.00 -17.26
CA VAL A 156 -12.97 -2.46 -17.15
C VAL A 156 -12.43 -2.97 -15.82
N THR A 157 -11.25 -2.53 -15.40
CA THR A 157 -10.63 -2.93 -14.13
C THR A 157 -11.44 -2.42 -12.93
N THR A 158 -12.04 -1.24 -13.02
CA THR A 158 -12.94 -0.69 -11.99
C THR A 158 -14.22 -1.50 -11.86
N VAL A 159 -14.87 -1.85 -12.97
CA VAL A 159 -16.07 -2.70 -12.95
C VAL A 159 -15.73 -4.10 -12.43
N ALA A 160 -14.61 -4.67 -12.88
CA ALA A 160 -14.15 -6.00 -12.50
C ALA A 160 -13.82 -6.12 -11.00
N LYS A 161 -13.45 -5.03 -10.32
CA LYS A 161 -13.28 -5.04 -8.86
C LYS A 161 -14.59 -4.77 -8.10
N VAL A 162 -15.40 -3.80 -8.53
CA VAL A 162 -16.57 -3.36 -7.76
C VAL A 162 -17.73 -4.35 -7.84
N VAL A 163 -18.00 -4.96 -9.00
CA VAL A 163 -19.14 -5.86 -9.17
C VAL A 163 -19.02 -7.13 -8.31
N PRO A 164 -17.89 -7.86 -8.31
CA PRO A 164 -17.74 -9.03 -7.45
C PRO A 164 -17.77 -8.69 -5.96
N LEU A 165 -17.24 -7.52 -5.57
CA LEU A 165 -17.32 -7.03 -4.19
C LEU A 165 -18.76 -6.78 -3.73
N LEU A 166 -19.55 -6.09 -4.55
CA LEU A 166 -20.97 -5.86 -4.27
C LEU A 166 -21.74 -7.18 -4.16
N LEU A 167 -21.55 -8.10 -5.11
CA LEU A 167 -22.21 -9.39 -5.10
C LEU A 167 -21.83 -10.22 -3.88
N PHE A 168 -20.55 -10.25 -3.53
CA PHE A 168 -20.08 -10.91 -2.32
C PHE A 168 -20.76 -10.37 -1.07
N VAL A 169 -20.76 -9.04 -0.88
CA VAL A 169 -21.38 -8.42 0.30
C VAL A 169 -22.86 -8.77 0.37
N LEU A 170 -23.59 -8.68 -0.74
CA LEU A 170 -25.01 -9.00 -0.79
C LEU A 170 -25.27 -10.46 -0.42
N ILE A 171 -24.55 -11.40 -1.02
CA ILE A 171 -24.69 -12.84 -0.74
C ILE A 171 -24.28 -13.16 0.70
N ALA A 172 -23.17 -12.58 1.16
CA ALA A 172 -22.61 -12.83 2.48
C ALA A 172 -23.54 -12.34 3.61
N VAL A 173 -24.29 -11.24 3.41
CA VAL A 173 -25.31 -10.78 4.36
C VAL A 173 -26.40 -11.83 4.56
N PHE A 174 -26.88 -12.49 3.50
CA PHE A 174 -27.91 -13.53 3.61
C PHE A 174 -27.36 -14.87 4.13
N ALA A 175 -26.07 -15.13 3.91
CA ALA A 175 -25.39 -16.33 4.39
C ALA A 175 -24.84 -16.21 5.82
N PHE A 176 -24.91 -15.02 6.41
CA PHE A 176 -24.34 -14.71 7.71
C PHE A 176 -25.05 -15.48 8.84
N LYS A 177 -24.26 -16.12 9.70
CA LYS A 177 -24.73 -16.93 10.83
C LYS A 177 -24.22 -16.34 12.15
N LEU A 178 -25.16 -15.89 12.98
CA LEU A 178 -24.86 -15.26 14.28
C LEU A 178 -24.20 -16.23 15.27
N ASP A 179 -24.56 -17.51 15.21
CA ASP A 179 -23.97 -18.57 16.04
C ASP A 179 -22.48 -18.77 15.74
N ILE A 180 -22.08 -18.72 14.46
CA ILE A 180 -20.66 -18.74 14.07
C ILE A 180 -19.95 -17.46 14.52
N PHE A 181 -20.54 -16.30 14.21
CA PHE A 181 -19.94 -15.00 14.49
C PHE A 181 -19.68 -14.74 15.97
N THR A 182 -20.58 -15.22 16.85
CA THR A 182 -20.47 -15.03 18.30
C THR A 182 -19.75 -16.16 19.02
N ALA A 183 -19.28 -17.18 18.29
CA ALA A 183 -18.71 -18.39 18.89
C ALA A 183 -17.44 -18.14 19.71
N ASP A 184 -16.61 -17.16 19.32
CA ASP A 184 -15.39 -16.78 20.03
C ASP A 184 -14.97 -15.32 19.75
N ILE A 185 -15.82 -14.37 20.14
CA ILE A 185 -15.64 -12.94 19.82
C ILE A 185 -14.22 -12.42 20.15
N TRP A 186 -13.59 -12.91 21.22
CA TRP A 186 -12.29 -12.43 21.68
C TRP A 186 -11.11 -13.33 21.28
N GLY A 187 -11.36 -14.42 20.55
CA GLY A 187 -10.32 -15.38 20.13
C GLY A 187 -9.70 -16.15 21.29
N VAL A 188 -10.44 -16.40 22.38
CA VAL A 188 -9.90 -17.02 23.61
C VAL A 188 -9.63 -18.51 23.40
N LYS A 189 -10.34 -19.15 22.46
CA LYS A 189 -10.18 -20.58 22.15
C LYS A 189 -8.92 -20.85 21.31
N ASN A 190 -8.28 -19.81 20.78
CA ASN A 190 -7.05 -19.92 20.02
C ASN A 190 -5.89 -19.21 20.75
N PRO A 191 -5.08 -19.93 21.55
CA PRO A 191 -3.98 -19.35 22.30
C PRO A 191 -2.94 -18.61 21.43
N ASP A 192 -2.79 -19.00 20.16
CA ASP A 192 -1.81 -18.42 19.23
C ASP A 192 -2.14 -16.96 18.87
N LEU A 193 -3.40 -16.54 18.99
CA LEU A 193 -3.83 -15.16 18.79
C LEU A 193 -3.35 -14.22 19.91
N GLY A 194 -3.14 -14.76 21.12
CA GLY A 194 -2.77 -13.98 22.30
C GLY A 194 -3.84 -12.98 22.74
N SER A 195 -3.42 -11.92 23.44
CA SER A 195 -4.34 -10.89 23.96
C SER A 195 -5.03 -10.10 22.83
N VAL A 196 -6.19 -9.50 23.12
CA VAL A 196 -6.90 -8.63 22.17
C VAL A 196 -5.99 -7.52 21.62
N MET A 197 -5.11 -6.96 22.45
CA MET A 197 -4.16 -5.93 21.99
C MET A 197 -3.12 -6.51 21.01
N ASN A 198 -2.64 -7.74 21.23
CA ASN A 198 -1.75 -8.40 20.29
C ASN A 198 -2.45 -8.67 18.96
N GLN A 199 -3.71 -9.14 18.99
CA GLN A 199 -4.52 -9.36 17.79
C GLN A 199 -4.70 -8.06 16.99
N VAL A 200 -5.14 -7.00 17.66
CA VAL A 200 -5.27 -5.65 17.07
C VAL A 200 -3.95 -5.21 16.45
N ARG A 201 -2.84 -5.33 17.18
CA ARG A 201 -1.51 -4.95 16.71
C ARG A 201 -1.10 -5.73 15.45
N ASN A 202 -1.24 -7.06 15.48
CA ASN A 202 -0.75 -7.95 14.43
C ASN A 202 -1.49 -7.76 13.09
N MET A 203 -2.76 -7.36 13.12
CA MET A 203 -3.53 -7.09 11.90
C MET A 203 -3.32 -5.68 11.31
N MET A 204 -2.65 -4.76 12.02
CA MET A 204 -2.50 -3.36 11.56
C MET A 204 -1.78 -3.24 10.22
N LEU A 205 -0.79 -4.10 9.94
CA LEU A 205 -0.11 -4.05 8.64
C LEU A 205 -1.02 -4.48 7.48
N VAL A 206 -1.98 -5.38 7.74
CA VAL A 206 -3.00 -5.75 6.74
C VAL A 206 -3.93 -4.56 6.48
N THR A 207 -4.37 -3.88 7.54
CA THR A 207 -5.33 -2.78 7.39
C THR A 207 -4.69 -1.58 6.67
N VAL A 208 -3.42 -1.30 6.93
CA VAL A 208 -2.69 -0.27 6.18
C VAL A 208 -2.49 -0.69 4.73
N TRP A 209 -2.09 -1.95 4.47
CA TRP A 209 -1.89 -2.48 3.11
C TRP A 209 -3.08 -2.20 2.19
N VAL A 210 -4.30 -2.44 2.67
CA VAL A 210 -5.53 -2.26 1.87
C VAL A 210 -5.95 -0.79 1.70
N PHE A 211 -5.27 0.15 2.36
CA PHE A 211 -5.46 1.58 2.21
C PHE A 211 -4.27 2.29 1.53
N ILE A 212 -3.17 1.59 1.21
CA ILE A 212 -2.08 2.15 0.41
C ILE A 212 -2.65 2.61 -0.94
N GLY A 213 -2.35 3.84 -1.35
CA GLY A 213 -2.96 4.50 -2.50
C GLY A 213 -3.97 5.60 -2.12
N ILE A 214 -4.24 5.78 -0.82
CA ILE A 214 -5.04 6.91 -0.30
C ILE A 214 -4.49 8.28 -0.70
N GLU A 215 -3.17 8.39 -0.86
CA GLU A 215 -2.47 9.57 -1.35
C GLU A 215 -2.88 9.95 -2.79
N GLY A 216 -3.32 8.97 -3.59
CA GLY A 216 -3.78 9.18 -4.96
C GLY A 216 -5.01 10.10 -5.06
N ALA A 217 -5.83 10.16 -4.01
CA ALA A 217 -6.98 11.07 -3.96
C ALA A 217 -6.56 12.55 -4.09
N SER A 218 -5.38 12.91 -3.59
CA SER A 218 -4.84 14.28 -3.68
C SER A 218 -4.45 14.68 -5.11
N ILE A 219 -4.07 13.72 -5.97
CA ILE A 219 -3.64 13.94 -7.36
C ILE A 219 -4.81 14.42 -8.24
N PHE A 220 -6.03 13.96 -7.95
CA PHE A 220 -7.22 14.34 -8.71
C PHE A 220 -7.79 15.72 -8.34
N SER A 221 -7.24 16.35 -7.30
CA SER A 221 -7.69 17.68 -6.83
C SER A 221 -7.58 18.76 -7.91
N ALA A 222 -6.54 18.70 -8.76
CA ALA A 222 -6.32 19.63 -9.86
C ALA A 222 -7.38 19.51 -10.98
N ARG A 223 -8.06 18.37 -11.08
CA ARG A 223 -9.07 18.08 -12.10
C ARG A 223 -10.49 18.39 -11.65
N ALA A 224 -10.69 18.84 -10.41
CA ALA A 224 -12.00 19.08 -9.84
C ALA A 224 -12.67 20.36 -10.38
N GLU A 225 -13.99 20.31 -10.58
CA GLU A 225 -14.79 21.50 -10.92
C GLU A 225 -14.84 22.49 -9.75
N LYS A 226 -15.02 21.97 -8.53
CA LYS A 226 -15.05 22.74 -7.29
C LYS A 226 -14.05 22.17 -6.30
N ARG A 227 -13.20 23.03 -5.70
CA ARG A 227 -12.24 22.60 -4.68
C ARG A 227 -12.90 22.00 -3.43
N SER A 228 -14.09 22.48 -3.06
CA SER A 228 -14.86 21.94 -1.95
C SER A 228 -15.36 20.50 -2.18
N ASP A 229 -15.50 20.09 -3.45
CA ASP A 229 -15.91 18.72 -3.79
C ASP A 229 -14.76 17.73 -3.64
N VAL A 230 -13.49 18.18 -3.66
CA VAL A 230 -12.32 17.31 -3.43
C VAL A 230 -12.35 16.71 -2.02
N GLY A 231 -12.61 17.55 -1.00
CA GLY A 231 -12.70 17.08 0.38
C GLY A 231 -13.88 16.14 0.60
N LYS A 232 -15.05 16.49 0.03
CA LYS A 232 -16.23 15.62 0.08
C LYS A 232 -15.97 14.29 -0.62
N ALA A 233 -15.35 14.31 -1.80
CA ALA A 233 -15.01 13.11 -2.56
C ALA A 233 -14.05 12.21 -1.80
N THR A 234 -13.04 12.79 -1.14
CA THR A 234 -12.08 12.06 -0.31
C THR A 234 -12.78 11.36 0.86
N VAL A 235 -13.65 12.07 1.60
CA VAL A 235 -14.37 11.49 2.74
C VAL A 235 -15.38 10.43 2.31
N ILE A 236 -16.20 10.72 1.29
CA ILE A 236 -17.21 9.78 0.79
C ILE A 236 -16.52 8.53 0.22
N GLY A 237 -15.46 8.72 -0.58
CA GLY A 237 -14.68 7.62 -1.14
C GLY A 237 -14.03 6.77 -0.06
N PHE A 238 -13.38 7.40 0.92
CA PHE A 238 -12.77 6.71 2.06
C PHE A 238 -13.80 5.91 2.86
N ILE A 239 -14.94 6.50 3.24
CA ILE A 239 -15.99 5.82 4.01
C ILE A 239 -16.56 4.66 3.20
N THR A 240 -16.77 4.84 1.89
CA THR A 240 -17.27 3.78 1.01
C THR A 240 -16.31 2.59 0.99
N VAL A 241 -15.01 2.84 0.80
CA VAL A 241 -13.99 1.79 0.76
C VAL A 241 -13.82 1.12 2.13
N LEU A 242 -13.76 1.90 3.21
CA LEU A 242 -13.73 1.39 4.58
C LEU A 242 -14.92 0.45 4.83
N LEU A 243 -16.11 0.84 4.41
CA LEU A 243 -17.33 0.05 4.59
C LEU A 243 -17.25 -1.27 3.82
N PHE A 244 -16.76 -1.28 2.57
CA PHE A 244 -16.49 -2.52 1.85
C PHE A 244 -15.46 -3.41 2.55
N LEU A 245 -14.33 -2.83 2.99
CA LEU A 245 -13.27 -3.58 3.66
C LEU A 245 -13.75 -4.21 4.99
N VAL A 246 -14.51 -3.45 5.78
CA VAL A 246 -15.12 -3.94 7.03
C VAL A 246 -16.16 -5.02 6.74
N LEU A 247 -17.08 -4.79 5.80
CA LEU A 247 -18.13 -5.76 5.49
C LEU A 247 -17.56 -7.08 4.95
N VAL A 248 -16.61 -7.03 4.01
CA VAL A 248 -15.97 -8.24 3.48
C VAL A 248 -15.32 -9.04 4.61
N ASN A 249 -14.64 -8.36 5.56
CA ASN A 249 -14.03 -9.03 6.70
C ASN A 249 -15.05 -9.64 7.67
N VAL A 250 -15.93 -8.79 8.19
CA VAL A 250 -16.85 -9.10 9.29
C VAL A 250 -17.88 -10.13 8.84
N LEU A 251 -18.40 -10.01 7.61
CA LEU A 251 -19.35 -10.99 7.10
C LEU A 251 -18.69 -12.36 6.90
N SER A 252 -17.42 -12.40 6.49
CA SER A 252 -16.69 -13.67 6.34
C SER A 252 -16.55 -14.41 7.68
N LEU A 253 -16.30 -13.68 8.78
CA LEU A 253 -16.26 -14.23 10.15
C LEU A 253 -17.62 -14.74 10.66
N GLY A 254 -18.72 -14.40 9.99
CA GLY A 254 -20.04 -14.99 10.25
C GLY A 254 -20.42 -16.10 9.28
N ILE A 255 -19.58 -16.41 8.28
CA ILE A 255 -19.79 -17.52 7.34
C ILE A 255 -18.93 -18.71 7.74
N MET A 256 -17.65 -18.45 8.07
CA MET A 256 -16.67 -19.46 8.49
C MET A 256 -16.00 -19.00 9.79
N THR A 257 -15.57 -19.96 10.61
CA THR A 257 -14.87 -19.65 11.87
C THR A 257 -13.48 -19.08 11.62
N GLN A 258 -12.92 -18.34 12.60
CA GLN A 258 -11.56 -17.78 12.51
C GLN A 258 -10.50 -18.83 12.12
N PRO A 259 -10.44 -20.03 12.73
CA PRO A 259 -9.44 -21.03 12.36
C PRO A 259 -9.61 -21.58 10.94
N GLU A 260 -10.83 -21.63 10.42
CA GLU A 260 -11.09 -22.06 9.04
C GLU A 260 -10.65 -20.99 8.06
N LEU A 261 -11.02 -19.72 8.30
CA LEU A 261 -10.59 -18.59 7.48
C LEU A 261 -9.07 -18.45 7.44
N ALA A 262 -8.40 -18.57 8.59
CA ALA A 262 -6.95 -18.42 8.70
C ALA A 262 -6.16 -19.43 7.84
N LYS A 263 -6.75 -20.59 7.54
CA LYS A 263 -6.16 -21.67 6.74
C LYS A 263 -6.47 -21.58 5.25
N LEU A 264 -7.29 -20.62 4.82
CA LEU A 264 -7.64 -20.49 3.41
C LEU A 264 -6.43 -20.04 2.58
N GLN A 265 -6.35 -20.55 1.36
CA GLN A 265 -5.44 -19.98 0.37
C GLN A 265 -5.98 -18.62 -0.11
N ASN A 266 -5.07 -17.68 -0.40
CA ASN A 266 -5.45 -16.41 -1.01
C ASN A 266 -5.70 -16.53 -2.52
N PRO A 267 -6.74 -15.91 -3.09
CA PRO A 267 -7.67 -14.95 -2.47
C PRO A 267 -8.78 -15.64 -1.64
N SER A 268 -8.77 -15.41 -0.33
CA SER A 268 -9.69 -16.09 0.58
C SER A 268 -11.16 -15.75 0.35
N MET A 269 -11.46 -14.59 -0.21
CA MET A 269 -12.82 -14.18 -0.58
C MET A 269 -13.44 -15.12 -1.62
N ALA A 270 -12.64 -15.72 -2.52
CA ALA A 270 -13.12 -16.71 -3.48
C ALA A 270 -13.58 -17.98 -2.76
N ALA A 271 -12.78 -18.49 -1.82
CA ALA A 271 -13.11 -19.67 -1.03
C ALA A 271 -14.31 -19.44 -0.10
N VAL A 272 -14.41 -18.26 0.53
CA VAL A 272 -15.59 -17.90 1.35
C VAL A 272 -16.85 -17.89 0.49
N LEU A 273 -16.80 -17.30 -0.71
CA LEU A 273 -17.99 -17.28 -1.57
C LEU A 273 -18.33 -18.68 -2.10
N GLU A 274 -17.34 -19.49 -2.47
CA GLU A 274 -17.55 -20.88 -2.87
C GLU A 274 -18.19 -21.72 -1.76
N HIS A 275 -17.82 -21.50 -0.49
CA HIS A 275 -18.45 -22.16 0.64
C HIS A 275 -19.97 -21.89 0.73
N VAL A 276 -20.43 -20.72 0.26
CA VAL A 276 -21.84 -20.32 0.33
C VAL A 276 -22.62 -20.75 -0.90
N VAL A 277 -22.11 -20.48 -2.10
CA VAL A 277 -22.88 -20.62 -3.36
C VAL A 277 -22.33 -21.68 -4.30
N GLY A 278 -21.22 -22.32 -3.94
CA GLY A 278 -20.50 -23.29 -4.77
C GLY A 278 -19.54 -22.66 -5.76
N HIS A 279 -18.96 -23.49 -6.62
CA HIS A 279 -17.81 -23.19 -7.46
C HIS A 279 -17.90 -21.91 -8.32
N TRP A 280 -19.11 -21.56 -8.80
CA TRP A 280 -19.28 -20.34 -9.61
C TRP A 280 -18.93 -19.07 -8.83
N GLY A 281 -19.07 -19.08 -7.49
CA GLY A 281 -18.68 -17.98 -6.62
C GLY A 281 -17.18 -17.73 -6.65
N ALA A 282 -16.36 -18.78 -6.52
CA ALA A 282 -14.91 -18.65 -6.63
C ALA A 282 -14.47 -18.19 -8.02
N VAL A 283 -15.12 -18.70 -9.09
CA VAL A 283 -14.83 -18.26 -10.47
C VAL A 283 -15.12 -16.77 -10.64
N LEU A 284 -16.27 -16.29 -10.15
CA LEU A 284 -16.64 -14.86 -10.22
C LEU A 284 -15.60 -13.97 -9.54
N ILE A 285 -15.22 -14.30 -8.30
CA ILE A 285 -14.23 -13.53 -7.55
C ILE A 285 -12.87 -13.57 -8.23
N SER A 286 -12.44 -14.76 -8.66
CA SER A 286 -11.14 -14.97 -9.29
C SER A 286 -10.98 -14.22 -10.60
N VAL A 287 -12.00 -14.24 -11.47
CA VAL A 287 -11.97 -13.49 -12.74
C VAL A 287 -11.91 -11.98 -12.47
N GLY A 288 -12.73 -11.48 -11.54
CA GLY A 288 -12.71 -10.07 -11.16
C GLY A 288 -11.38 -9.62 -10.59
N LEU A 289 -10.78 -10.44 -9.72
CA LEU A 289 -9.47 -10.20 -9.15
C LEU A 289 -8.36 -10.20 -10.20
N ILE A 290 -8.32 -11.18 -11.10
CA ILE A 290 -7.29 -11.25 -12.16
C ILE A 290 -7.32 -9.99 -13.02
N ILE A 291 -8.50 -9.56 -13.47
CA ILE A 291 -8.64 -8.33 -14.27
C ILE A 291 -8.20 -7.11 -13.44
N SER A 292 -8.61 -7.04 -12.17
CA SER A 292 -8.21 -5.95 -11.25
C SER A 292 -6.69 -5.87 -11.06
N LEU A 293 -6.03 -7.01 -10.83
CA LEU A 293 -4.57 -7.09 -10.63
C LEU A 293 -3.80 -6.70 -11.89
N LEU A 294 -4.23 -7.12 -13.08
CA LEU A 294 -3.58 -6.76 -14.34
C LEU A 294 -3.61 -5.24 -14.57
N GLY A 295 -4.72 -4.58 -14.25
CA GLY A 295 -4.80 -3.12 -14.25
C GLY A 295 -3.87 -2.49 -13.22
N ALA A 296 -3.94 -2.96 -11.97
CA ALA A 296 -3.13 -2.41 -10.89
C ALA A 296 -1.62 -2.53 -11.17
N LEU A 297 -1.16 -3.68 -11.68
CA LEU A 297 0.26 -3.90 -12.02
C LEU A 297 0.80 -2.85 -12.99
N LEU A 298 0.05 -2.50 -14.02
CA LEU A 298 0.48 -1.49 -15.00
C LEU A 298 0.59 -0.09 -14.35
N SER A 299 -0.44 0.33 -13.63
CA SER A 299 -0.47 1.58 -12.86
C SER A 299 0.70 1.69 -11.86
N TRP A 300 0.95 0.64 -11.08
CA TRP A 300 1.97 0.65 -10.03
C TRP A 300 3.39 0.55 -10.59
N VAL A 301 3.62 -0.16 -11.70
CA VAL A 301 4.92 -0.16 -12.38
C VAL A 301 5.29 1.23 -12.88
N LEU A 302 4.32 1.96 -13.46
CA LEU A 302 4.51 3.36 -13.88
C LEU A 302 4.83 4.24 -12.67
N LEU A 303 4.07 4.10 -11.58
CA LEU A 303 4.27 4.88 -10.36
C LEU A 303 5.67 4.67 -9.75
N CYS A 304 6.17 3.43 -9.69
CA CYS A 304 7.52 3.14 -9.22
C CYS A 304 8.59 3.90 -10.00
N ALA A 305 8.46 3.94 -11.34
CA ALA A 305 9.41 4.67 -12.18
C ALA A 305 9.33 6.18 -11.93
N GLU A 306 8.12 6.73 -11.79
CA GLU A 306 7.89 8.15 -11.52
C GLU A 306 8.43 8.60 -10.15
N ILE A 307 8.28 7.79 -9.09
CA ILE A 307 8.81 8.11 -7.75
C ILE A 307 10.33 8.33 -7.82
N MET A 308 11.05 7.41 -8.45
CA MET A 308 12.51 7.49 -8.56
C MET A 308 12.94 8.63 -9.49
N PHE A 309 12.19 8.85 -10.56
CA PHE A 309 12.45 9.92 -11.52
C PHE A 309 12.26 11.31 -10.92
N ALA A 310 11.17 11.53 -10.17
CA ALA A 310 10.89 12.78 -9.48
C ALA A 310 11.98 13.10 -8.43
N ALA A 311 12.34 12.12 -7.61
CA ALA A 311 13.44 12.26 -6.66
C ALA A 311 14.79 12.57 -7.35
N ALA A 312 15.03 12.01 -8.53
CA ALA A 312 16.25 12.30 -9.31
C ALA A 312 16.24 13.72 -9.92
N LYS A 313 15.07 14.22 -10.36
CA LYS A 313 14.90 15.62 -10.79
C LYS A 313 15.19 16.60 -9.65
N ASP A 314 14.86 16.21 -8.43
CA ASP A 314 15.08 16.97 -7.20
C ASP A 314 16.47 16.79 -6.58
N HIS A 315 17.38 16.11 -7.28
CA HIS A 315 18.76 15.81 -6.85
C HIS A 315 18.88 15.07 -5.51
N THR A 316 17.83 14.37 -5.08
CA THR A 316 17.90 13.45 -3.93
C THR A 316 18.27 12.03 -4.36
N MET A 317 18.14 11.71 -5.65
CA MET A 317 18.59 10.47 -6.28
C MET A 317 19.62 10.76 -7.39
N PRO A 318 20.47 9.77 -7.77
CA PRO A 318 21.49 9.95 -8.81
C PRO A 318 20.94 10.36 -10.17
N GLU A 319 21.72 11.15 -10.92
CA GLU A 319 21.31 11.74 -12.20
C GLU A 319 20.90 10.69 -13.25
N PHE A 320 21.51 9.50 -13.23
CA PHE A 320 21.19 8.46 -14.22
C PHE A 320 19.71 8.04 -14.17
N LEU A 321 19.02 8.16 -13.02
CA LEU A 321 17.60 7.83 -12.89
C LEU A 321 16.68 8.88 -13.54
N ARG A 322 17.19 10.07 -13.85
CA ARG A 322 16.49 11.13 -14.57
C ARG A 322 16.45 10.90 -16.09
N LYS A 323 17.08 9.85 -16.61
CA LYS A 323 17.11 9.58 -18.05
C LYS A 323 15.74 9.07 -18.53
N GLU A 324 15.15 9.78 -19.48
CA GLU A 324 13.99 9.32 -20.24
C GLU A 324 14.41 8.71 -21.58
N ASN A 325 13.56 7.83 -22.13
CA ASN A 325 13.68 7.36 -23.51
C ASN A 325 12.90 8.27 -24.48
N ALA A 326 12.90 7.92 -25.77
CA ALA A 326 12.18 8.67 -26.82
C ALA A 326 10.65 8.78 -26.60
N ASN A 327 10.09 7.93 -25.73
CA ASN A 327 8.67 7.92 -25.39
C ASN A 327 8.38 8.64 -24.06
N HIS A 328 9.33 9.41 -23.52
CA HIS A 328 9.22 10.10 -22.22
C HIS A 328 8.98 9.16 -21.04
N VAL A 329 9.59 7.97 -21.07
CA VAL A 329 9.53 7.00 -19.98
C VAL A 329 10.86 7.01 -19.23
N PRO A 330 10.88 7.12 -17.89
CA PRO A 330 12.08 7.02 -17.06
C PRO A 330 12.76 5.64 -17.14
N VAL A 331 13.54 5.41 -18.21
CA VAL A 331 14.02 4.08 -18.62
C VAL A 331 14.86 3.41 -17.54
N ASN A 332 15.79 4.15 -16.93
CA ASN A 332 16.70 3.58 -15.92
C ASN A 332 15.97 3.25 -14.62
N ALA A 333 15.00 4.08 -14.22
CA ALA A 333 14.15 3.82 -13.05
C ALA A 333 13.28 2.57 -13.26
N LEU A 334 12.73 2.39 -14.46
CA LEU A 334 11.94 1.22 -14.81
C LEU A 334 12.77 -0.07 -14.82
N TRP A 335 13.99 -0.03 -15.38
CA TRP A 335 14.91 -1.18 -15.34
C TRP A 335 15.27 -1.57 -13.90
N LEU A 336 15.62 -0.59 -13.06
CA LEU A 336 15.92 -0.84 -11.66
C LEU A 336 14.72 -1.46 -10.92
N THR A 337 13.52 -0.89 -11.11
CA THR A 337 12.29 -1.39 -10.49
C THR A 337 12.03 -2.83 -10.88
N ASN A 338 12.02 -3.15 -12.18
CA ASN A 338 11.68 -4.50 -12.63
C ASN A 338 12.77 -5.52 -12.30
N ALA A 339 14.04 -5.10 -12.23
CA ALA A 339 15.10 -5.96 -11.71
C ALA A 339 14.88 -6.32 -10.23
N MET A 340 14.42 -5.37 -9.41
CA MET A 340 14.09 -5.65 -8.00
C MET A 340 12.87 -6.55 -7.86
N VAL A 341 11.81 -6.31 -8.64
CA VAL A 341 10.63 -7.20 -8.68
C VAL A 341 11.05 -8.62 -9.09
N GLN A 342 11.84 -8.76 -10.15
CA GLN A 342 12.34 -10.07 -10.61
C GLN A 342 13.18 -10.78 -9.55
N LEU A 343 14.09 -10.04 -8.88
CA LEU A 343 14.90 -10.58 -7.80
C LEU A 343 14.02 -11.13 -6.68
N PHE A 344 13.01 -10.36 -6.25
CA PHE A 344 12.11 -10.80 -5.18
C PHE A 344 11.17 -11.93 -5.60
N LEU A 345 10.72 -11.99 -6.86
CA LEU A 345 10.01 -13.16 -7.40
C LEU A 345 10.87 -14.43 -7.38
N ILE A 346 12.20 -14.30 -7.54
CA ILE A 346 13.11 -15.45 -7.39
C ILE A 346 13.26 -15.81 -5.92
N ILE A 347 13.36 -14.82 -5.03
CA ILE A 347 13.45 -15.05 -3.58
C ILE A 347 12.21 -15.79 -3.04
N THR A 348 11.01 -15.53 -3.58
CA THR A 348 9.79 -16.25 -3.17
C THR A 348 9.81 -17.75 -3.51
N LEU A 349 10.75 -18.24 -4.32
CA LEU A 349 10.94 -19.69 -4.53
C LEU A 349 11.68 -20.37 -3.37
N PHE A 350 12.58 -19.63 -2.72
CA PHE A 350 13.53 -20.17 -1.74
C PHE A 350 13.12 -19.87 -0.31
N SER A 351 12.54 -18.69 -0.11
CA SER A 351 11.83 -18.41 1.12
C SER A 351 10.43 -18.95 0.97
N ALA A 352 9.91 -19.67 1.96
CA ALA A 352 8.47 -19.96 2.06
C ALA A 352 7.66 -18.67 2.33
N SER A 353 8.08 -17.55 1.73
CA SER A 353 7.46 -16.24 1.83
C SER A 353 6.06 -16.36 1.27
N THR A 354 5.10 -16.27 2.18
CA THR A 354 3.71 -16.16 1.82
C THR A 354 3.45 -14.77 1.24
N TYR A 355 2.36 -14.65 0.48
CA TYR A 355 1.80 -13.34 0.11
C TYR A 355 1.71 -12.38 1.32
N LEU A 356 1.38 -12.90 2.50
CA LEU A 356 1.24 -12.14 3.74
C LEU A 356 2.58 -11.54 4.23
N SER A 357 3.68 -12.29 4.15
CA SER A 357 5.03 -11.77 4.44
C SER A 357 5.41 -10.59 3.53
N LEU A 358 5.12 -10.72 2.23
CA LEU A 358 5.43 -9.68 1.24
C LEU A 358 4.65 -8.39 1.51
N ILE A 359 3.35 -8.48 1.83
CA ILE A 359 2.55 -7.29 2.13
C ILE A 359 2.96 -6.67 3.47
N TYR A 360 3.40 -7.46 4.47
CA TYR A 360 3.88 -6.89 5.73
C TYR A 360 5.18 -6.11 5.53
N LEU A 361 6.10 -6.64 4.72
CA LEU A 361 7.31 -5.93 4.34
C LEU A 361 7.01 -4.71 3.45
N ALA A 362 6.09 -4.82 2.50
CA ALA A 362 5.66 -3.69 1.67
C ALA A 362 5.06 -2.57 2.54
N THR A 363 4.17 -2.93 3.46
CA THR A 363 3.54 -1.98 4.37
C THR A 363 4.55 -1.36 5.32
N SER A 364 5.48 -2.12 5.90
CA SER A 364 6.48 -1.53 6.81
C SER A 364 7.35 -0.46 6.12
N MET A 365 7.56 -0.58 4.81
CA MET A 365 8.31 0.40 4.03
C MET A 365 7.55 1.71 3.78
N ILE A 366 6.20 1.68 3.66
CA ILE A 366 5.38 2.90 3.48
C ILE A 366 5.17 3.69 4.78
N LEU A 367 5.33 3.05 5.94
CA LEU A 367 5.08 3.71 7.23
C LEU A 367 5.98 4.92 7.47
N VAL A 368 7.24 4.86 7.01
CA VAL A 368 8.19 5.97 7.14
C VAL A 368 7.75 7.19 6.30
N PRO A 369 7.43 7.05 5.00
CA PRO A 369 6.79 8.10 4.21
C PRO A 369 5.54 8.73 4.85
N TYR A 370 4.65 7.90 5.40
CA TYR A 370 3.43 8.38 6.07
C TYR A 370 3.72 9.12 7.37
N LEU A 371 4.68 8.64 8.17
CA LEU A 371 5.18 9.32 9.35
C LEU A 371 5.68 10.73 9.01
N TRP A 372 6.53 10.85 7.98
CA TRP A 372 7.08 12.15 7.60
C TRP A 372 6.03 13.11 7.07
N SER A 373 5.04 12.60 6.32
CA SER A 373 3.93 13.42 5.84
C SER A 373 3.07 13.95 7.01
N ALA A 374 2.74 13.09 7.98
CA ALA A 374 2.02 13.49 9.18
C ALA A 374 2.82 14.50 10.03
N ALA A 375 4.11 14.24 10.22
CA ALA A 375 5.00 15.12 10.96
C ALA A 375 5.14 16.50 10.28
N TYR A 376 5.24 16.54 8.94
CA TYR A 376 5.32 17.78 8.19
C TYR A 376 4.01 18.59 8.27
N ALA A 377 2.85 17.94 8.15
CA ALA A 377 1.56 18.61 8.31
C ALA A 377 1.40 19.23 9.69
N LEU A 378 1.79 18.51 10.75
CA LEU A 378 1.77 19.03 12.11
C LEU A 378 2.75 20.21 12.25
N LEU A 379 3.97 20.08 11.74
CA LEU A 379 4.97 21.15 11.77
C LEU A 379 4.48 22.42 11.06
N LEU A 380 3.85 22.27 9.89
CA LEU A 380 3.29 23.37 9.12
C LEU A 380 2.22 24.12 9.92
N ALA A 381 1.30 23.38 10.55
CA ALA A 381 0.22 23.94 11.35
C ALA A 381 0.74 24.58 12.66
N VAL A 382 1.80 24.03 13.27
CA VAL A 382 2.48 24.63 14.44
C VAL A 382 3.12 25.96 14.06
N ARG A 383 3.87 26.00 12.96
CA ARG A 383 4.53 27.22 12.47
C ARG A 383 3.54 28.29 11.97
N GLY A 384 2.32 27.90 11.61
CA GLY A 384 1.30 28.81 11.10
C GLY A 384 1.57 29.30 9.67
N GLU A 385 2.57 28.74 8.99
CA GLU A 385 2.84 29.01 7.57
C GLU A 385 1.59 28.69 6.74
N SER A 386 1.17 29.58 5.85
CA SER A 386 -0.03 29.46 5.00
C SER A 386 -1.40 29.46 5.73
N TYR A 387 -1.44 29.86 7.01
CA TYR A 387 -2.66 29.97 7.82
C TYR A 387 -3.07 31.42 8.19
N GLU A 388 -2.48 32.43 7.56
CA GLU A 388 -2.83 33.84 7.79
C GLU A 388 -4.32 34.08 7.53
N GLY A 389 -5.06 34.51 8.55
CA GLY A 389 -6.52 34.72 8.48
C GLY A 389 -7.39 33.46 8.67
N PHE A 390 -6.80 32.27 8.83
CA PHE A 390 -7.52 30.98 8.92
C PHE A 390 -7.28 30.24 10.26
N ALA A 391 -7.47 30.92 11.39
CA ALA A 391 -7.17 30.37 12.72
C ALA A 391 -7.96 29.08 13.08
N ALA A 392 -9.23 28.99 12.65
CA ALA A 392 -10.04 27.81 12.87
C ALA A 392 -9.54 26.58 12.09
N GLU A 393 -9.12 26.78 10.83
CA GLU A 393 -8.55 25.72 9.99
C GLU A 393 -7.20 25.27 10.55
N ARG A 394 -6.36 26.20 11.02
CA ARG A 394 -5.11 25.86 11.71
C ARG A 394 -5.34 24.95 12.92
N ARG A 395 -6.32 25.27 13.78
CA ARG A 395 -6.64 24.44 14.95
C ARG A 395 -7.11 23.05 14.55
N LYS A 396 -7.93 22.95 13.52
CA LYS A 396 -8.38 21.67 12.96
C LYS A 396 -7.19 20.86 12.44
N ASP A 397 -6.33 21.47 11.63
CA ASP A 397 -5.18 20.80 11.00
C ASP A 397 -4.11 20.40 12.04
N LEU A 398 -3.97 21.15 13.13
CA LEU A 398 -3.16 20.75 14.30
C LEU A 398 -3.67 19.46 14.94
N ILE A 399 -4.98 19.35 15.19
CA ILE A 399 -5.59 18.17 15.80
C ILE A 399 -5.45 16.97 14.86
N ILE A 400 -5.78 17.15 13.58
CA ILE A 400 -5.68 16.10 12.56
C ILE A 400 -4.22 15.63 12.41
N GLY A 401 -3.27 16.55 12.28
CA GLY A 401 -1.84 16.23 12.17
C GLY A 401 -1.31 15.52 13.41
N GLY A 402 -1.76 15.92 14.61
CA GLY A 402 -1.40 15.26 15.87
C GLY A 402 -1.91 13.82 15.95
N ILE A 403 -3.18 13.58 15.60
CA ILE A 403 -3.76 12.22 15.57
C ILE A 403 -3.05 11.36 14.52
N ALA A 404 -2.84 11.90 13.32
CA ALA A 404 -2.15 11.19 12.24
C ALA A 404 -0.71 10.82 12.63
N LEU A 405 0.01 11.70 13.34
CA LEU A 405 1.36 11.44 13.81
C LEU A 405 1.37 10.34 14.88
N ILE A 406 0.46 10.40 15.86
CA ILE A 406 0.31 9.35 16.88
C ILE A 406 0.00 8.00 16.21
N TYR A 407 -0.90 8.00 15.23
CA TYR A 407 -1.25 6.80 14.49
C TYR A 407 -0.06 6.25 13.68
N ALA A 408 0.70 7.10 12.98
CA ALA A 408 1.89 6.67 12.25
C ALA A 408 2.97 6.07 13.17
N VAL A 409 3.18 6.65 14.35
CA VAL A 409 4.08 6.09 15.39
C VAL A 409 3.55 4.76 15.92
N TRP A 410 2.25 4.66 16.16
CA TRP A 410 1.60 3.41 16.56
C TRP A 410 1.77 2.32 15.50
N LEU A 411 1.63 2.65 14.22
CA LEU A 411 1.84 1.68 13.14
C LEU A 411 3.27 1.18 13.06
N LEU A 412 4.28 2.03 13.31
CA LEU A 412 5.68 1.61 13.38
C LEU A 412 5.91 0.63 14.54
N TYR A 413 5.28 0.89 15.69
CA TYR A 413 5.27 -0.07 16.79
C TYR A 413 4.54 -1.37 16.42
N ALA A 414 3.39 -1.26 15.75
CA ALA A 414 2.56 -2.39 15.39
C ALA A 414 3.18 -3.29 14.31
N GLY A 415 3.99 -2.71 13.42
CA GLY A 415 4.78 -3.47 12.45
C GLY A 415 5.80 -4.41 13.09
N GLY A 416 6.12 -4.19 14.37
CA GLY A 416 6.95 -5.09 15.16
C GLY A 416 8.44 -5.00 14.78
N VAL A 417 9.27 -5.53 15.68
CA VAL A 417 10.74 -5.47 15.54
C VAL A 417 11.21 -6.21 14.30
N LYS A 418 10.56 -7.34 13.95
CA LYS A 418 10.89 -8.12 12.75
C LYS A 418 10.87 -7.25 11.49
N TYR A 419 9.74 -6.62 11.17
CA TYR A 419 9.62 -5.85 9.93
C TYR A 419 10.37 -4.52 10.02
N LEU A 420 10.54 -3.94 11.21
CA LEU A 420 11.41 -2.77 11.39
C LEU A 420 12.87 -3.07 11.03
N LEU A 421 13.39 -4.22 11.47
CA LEU A 421 14.74 -4.69 11.16
C LEU A 421 14.90 -5.03 9.67
N LEU A 422 13.94 -5.75 9.10
CA LEU A 422 13.93 -6.04 7.66
C LEU A 422 13.84 -4.76 6.82
N SER A 423 13.05 -3.77 7.24
CA SER A 423 13.02 -2.45 6.61
C SER A 423 14.39 -1.80 6.67
N ALA A 424 15.07 -1.78 7.82
CA ALA A 424 16.40 -1.20 7.96
C ALA A 424 17.41 -1.84 7.00
N LEU A 425 17.34 -3.17 6.82
CA LEU A 425 18.15 -3.91 5.85
C LEU A 425 17.92 -3.44 4.40
N LEU A 426 16.67 -3.09 4.03
CA LEU A 426 16.34 -2.58 2.70
C LEU A 426 16.65 -1.08 2.53
N TYR A 427 16.64 -0.31 3.62
CA TYR A 427 17.04 1.11 3.60
C TYR A 427 18.56 1.28 3.46
N ALA A 428 19.37 0.42 4.09
CA ALA A 428 20.81 0.59 4.14
C ALA A 428 21.51 0.66 2.75
N PRO A 429 21.21 -0.21 1.77
CA PRO A 429 21.76 -0.11 0.41
C PRO A 429 21.37 1.19 -0.31
N GLY A 430 20.21 1.76 0.02
CA GLY A 430 19.73 3.02 -0.56
C GLY A 430 20.69 4.18 -0.28
N ALA A 431 21.35 4.20 0.87
CA ALA A 431 22.31 5.24 1.21
C ALA A 431 23.48 5.36 0.21
N ILE A 432 23.80 4.30 -0.53
CA ILE A 432 24.79 4.34 -1.62
C ILE A 432 24.32 5.24 -2.76
N LEU A 433 23.04 5.14 -3.14
CA LEU A 433 22.45 6.01 -4.16
C LEU A 433 22.33 7.45 -3.66
N PHE A 434 21.96 7.66 -2.40
CA PHE A 434 21.94 8.99 -1.82
C PHE A 434 23.34 9.62 -1.80
N ALA A 435 24.36 8.87 -1.37
CA ALA A 435 25.75 9.32 -1.37
C ALA A 435 26.21 9.68 -2.79
N LYS A 436 25.90 8.84 -3.78
CA LYS A 436 26.20 9.13 -5.18
C LYS A 436 25.54 10.44 -5.65
N ALA A 437 24.27 10.67 -5.35
CA ALA A 437 23.56 11.91 -5.70
C ALA A 437 24.24 13.15 -5.08
N LYS A 438 24.65 13.07 -3.81
CA LYS A 438 25.36 14.16 -3.13
C LYS A 438 26.76 14.41 -3.67
N LEU A 439 27.47 13.35 -4.04
CA LEU A 439 28.79 13.44 -4.67
C LEU A 439 28.71 14.10 -6.07
N GLU A 440 27.68 13.79 -6.87
CA GLU A 440 27.42 14.44 -8.16
C GLU A 440 27.24 15.96 -8.02
N LEU A 441 26.66 16.41 -6.90
CA LEU A 441 26.50 17.82 -6.54
C LEU A 441 27.70 18.44 -5.81
N LYS A 442 28.76 17.67 -5.52
CA LYS A 442 29.91 18.08 -4.69
C LYS A 442 29.49 18.60 -3.29
N GLN A 443 28.41 18.03 -2.74
CA GLN A 443 27.89 18.36 -1.41
C GLN A 443 28.32 17.32 -0.37
N PRO A 444 28.37 17.67 0.92
CA PRO A 444 28.52 16.67 1.98
C PRO A 444 27.35 15.68 1.92
N VAL A 445 27.64 14.40 2.11
CA VAL A 445 26.63 13.33 2.01
C VAL A 445 25.56 13.49 3.10
N PHE A 446 25.98 13.70 4.35
CA PHE A 446 25.08 13.81 5.49
C PHE A 446 25.41 15.02 6.36
N THR A 447 24.39 15.68 6.86
CA THR A 447 24.45 16.56 8.04
C THR A 447 24.73 15.75 9.31
N ASN A 448 25.08 16.42 10.41
CA ASN A 448 25.38 15.74 11.68
C ASN A 448 24.19 14.93 12.23
N VAL A 449 22.96 15.42 12.04
CA VAL A 449 21.74 14.71 12.47
C VAL A 449 21.49 13.50 11.56
N GLU A 450 21.64 13.66 10.25
CA GLU A 450 21.44 12.57 9.29
C GLU A 450 22.44 11.42 9.49
N LYS A 451 23.68 11.72 9.93
CA LYS A 451 24.66 10.68 10.32
C LYS A 451 24.15 9.80 11.46
N LEU A 452 23.51 10.37 12.47
CA LEU A 452 22.95 9.61 13.60
C LEU A 452 21.79 8.72 13.15
N ILE A 453 20.90 9.25 12.31
CA ILE A 453 19.78 8.48 11.75
C ILE A 453 20.30 7.34 10.88
N PHE A 454 21.28 7.62 10.01
CA PHE A 454 21.89 6.60 9.17
C PHE A 454 22.62 5.53 9.99
N ALA A 455 23.35 5.90 11.05
CA ALA A 455 23.99 4.95 11.94
C ALA A 455 22.99 4.00 12.59
N ALA A 456 21.83 4.50 13.04
CA ALA A 456 20.76 3.67 13.59
C ALA A 456 20.20 2.68 12.54
N VAL A 457 20.02 3.12 11.28
CA VAL A 457 19.60 2.25 10.17
C VAL A 457 20.63 1.16 9.89
N VAL A 458 21.93 1.49 9.88
CA VAL A 458 23.00 0.51 9.66
C VAL A 458 23.06 -0.52 10.80
N VAL A 459 22.94 -0.09 12.05
CA VAL A 459 22.89 -1.02 13.19
C VAL A 459 21.69 -1.96 13.06
N GLY A 460 20.51 -1.42 12.75
CA GLY A 460 19.32 -2.24 12.48
C GLY A 460 19.52 -3.23 11.33
N ALA A 461 20.14 -2.80 10.23
CA ALA A 461 20.45 -3.65 9.08
C ALA A 461 21.44 -4.78 9.44
N LEU A 462 22.47 -4.50 10.23
CA LEU A 462 23.44 -5.50 10.69
C LEU A 462 22.77 -6.54 11.61
N VAL A 463 21.92 -6.09 12.53
CA VAL A 463 21.12 -6.98 13.39
C VAL A 463 20.17 -7.83 12.54
N ALA A 464 19.55 -7.25 11.52
CA ALA A 464 18.67 -7.97 10.60
C ALA A 464 19.42 -9.04 9.80
N ALA A 465 20.59 -8.69 9.24
CA ALA A 465 21.42 -9.61 8.47
C ALA A 465 21.93 -10.76 9.34
N TYR A 466 22.38 -10.47 10.57
CA TYR A 466 22.75 -11.49 11.54
C TYR A 466 21.54 -12.38 11.89
N GLY A 467 20.36 -11.80 12.09
CA GLY A 467 19.16 -12.58 12.41
C GLY A 467 18.66 -13.47 11.28
N LEU A 468 18.83 -13.06 10.02
CA LEU A 468 18.56 -13.93 8.87
C LEU A 468 19.58 -15.07 8.76
N TYR A 469 20.85 -14.81 9.10
CA TYR A 469 21.91 -15.83 9.12
C TYR A 469 21.72 -16.84 10.26
N ASP A 470 21.43 -16.37 11.46
CA ASP A 470 21.24 -17.17 12.68
C ASP A 470 19.86 -17.87 12.73
N GLY A 471 18.93 -17.45 11.87
CA GLY A 471 17.61 -18.06 11.70
C GLY A 471 16.52 -17.56 12.65
N PHE A 472 16.79 -16.57 13.50
CA PHE A 472 15.74 -15.95 14.34
C PHE A 472 14.89 -14.92 13.59
N LEU A 473 15.34 -14.47 12.41
CA LEU A 473 14.52 -13.76 11.43
C LEU A 473 14.32 -14.62 10.20
N THR A 474 13.13 -14.54 9.62
CA THR A 474 12.75 -15.20 8.37
C THR A 474 12.07 -14.19 7.46
N LEU A 475 12.19 -14.37 6.13
CA LEU A 475 11.56 -13.49 5.16
C LEU A 475 10.10 -13.89 4.88
#